data_AF-A0A966UUD1-F1
#
_entry.id   AF-A0A966UUD1-F1
#
_cell.length_a   1.000
_cell.length_b   1.000
_cell.length_c   1.000
_cell.angle_alpha   90.00
_cell.angle_beta   90.00
_cell.angle_gamma   90.00
#
_symmetry.space_group_name_H-M   'P 1'
#
loop_
_entity.id
_entity.type
_entity.pdbx_description
1 polymer ?
#
loop_
_entity_poly.entity_id
_entity_poly.type
_entity_poly.pdbx_seq_one_letter_code
_entity_poly.pdbx_strand_id
1 'polypeptide(L)'
;MGSVVCETLAWSAWAPSMMLYNSLFVMEELLGKRVGWAPQNRTEAQAPSLFFMLRRFWLPVAAAVLAGFLMAKYIPHQLGVLSPILVAWLATPWLAWLTAQPAAGEWARRIGLFLIPEEIESHLNREIRGYLHRVDQAGRGSICRKSEITRLVRDPALNALHISLLRVRRMVSEKTRQHLVPLREKALERNPAALSQAEWMDLLTDPDSCLWLHRQFWKRPTGKIHSWWREGEWPAVS
;
A
#
# COMPACT_ATOMS: atom_id res chain seq x y z
N MET A 1 -20.02 -26.38 -20.85
CA MET A 1 -21.42 -25.98 -20.65
C MET A 1 -21.65 -25.34 -19.27
N GLY A 2 -21.41 -26.03 -18.14
CA GLY A 2 -21.62 -25.45 -16.79
C GLY A 2 -20.82 -24.18 -16.47
N SER A 3 -19.57 -24.08 -16.95
CA SER A 3 -18.72 -22.88 -16.73
C SER A 3 -19.29 -21.61 -17.35
N VAL A 4 -19.81 -21.71 -18.58
CA VAL A 4 -20.38 -20.56 -19.32
C VAL A 4 -21.64 -20.06 -18.64
N VAL A 5 -22.45 -20.96 -18.08
CA VAL A 5 -23.67 -20.61 -17.33
C VAL A 5 -23.31 -19.89 -16.02
N CYS A 6 -22.36 -20.43 -15.23
CA CYS A 6 -21.90 -19.77 -14.02
C CYS A 6 -21.26 -18.41 -14.30
N GLU A 7 -20.46 -18.30 -15.36
CA GLU A 7 -19.82 -17.05 -15.76
C GLU A 7 -20.84 -16.02 -16.23
N THR A 8 -21.84 -16.43 -17.02
CA THR A 8 -22.93 -15.54 -17.46
C THR A 8 -23.74 -15.04 -16.27
N LEU A 9 -24.08 -15.93 -15.32
CA LEU A 9 -24.80 -15.56 -14.10
C LEU A 9 -23.99 -14.60 -13.22
N ALA A 10 -22.68 -14.86 -13.09
CA ALA A 10 -21.77 -13.98 -12.36
C ALA A 10 -21.70 -12.58 -13.00
N TRP A 11 -21.54 -12.51 -14.33
CA TRP A 11 -21.53 -11.24 -15.07
C TRP A 11 -22.86 -10.49 -14.98
N SER A 12 -23.99 -11.19 -15.12
CA SER A 12 -25.32 -10.60 -15.00
C SER A 12 -25.60 -10.07 -13.59
N ALA A 13 -25.05 -10.69 -12.55
CA ALA A 13 -25.16 -10.21 -11.16
C ALA A 13 -24.18 -9.06 -10.84
N TRP A 14 -22.99 -9.09 -11.44
CA TRP A 14 -21.93 -8.11 -11.20
C TRP A 14 -22.22 -6.77 -11.89
N ALA A 15 -22.77 -6.80 -13.11
CA ALA A 15 -22.99 -5.60 -13.91
C ALA A 15 -23.91 -4.56 -13.24
N PRO A 16 -25.08 -4.92 -12.66
CA PRO A 16 -25.94 -3.96 -11.96
C PRO A 16 -25.30 -3.38 -10.69
N SER A 17 -24.53 -4.21 -9.96
CA SER A 17 -23.82 -3.78 -8.76
C SER A 17 -22.77 -2.72 -9.09
N MET A 18 -22.03 -2.91 -10.20
CA MET A 18 -21.09 -1.92 -10.71
C MET A 18 -21.78 -0.65 -11.20
N MET A 19 -22.94 -0.75 -11.86
CA MET A 19 -23.72 0.42 -12.28
C MET A 19 -24.16 1.26 -11.07
N LEU A 20 -24.66 0.63 -10.01
CA LEU A 20 -25.05 1.32 -8.78
C LEU A 20 -23.85 1.99 -8.10
N TYR A 21 -22.72 1.28 -7.98
CA TYR A 21 -21.50 1.85 -7.42
C TYR A 21 -21.02 3.07 -8.20
N ASN A 22 -20.97 2.97 -9.53
CA ASN A 22 -20.56 4.07 -10.39
C ASN A 22 -21.51 5.27 -10.31
N SER A 23 -22.82 5.03 -10.20
CA SER A 23 -23.82 6.07 -10.05
C SER A 23 -23.70 6.79 -8.71
N LEU A 24 -23.48 6.04 -7.63
CA LEU A 24 -23.21 6.59 -6.30
C LEU A 24 -21.92 7.39 -6.28
N PHE A 25 -20.86 6.90 -6.92
CA PHE A 25 -19.58 7.60 -7.02
C PHE A 25 -19.72 8.97 -7.72
N VAL A 26 -20.42 9.02 -8.87
CA VAL A 26 -20.68 10.28 -9.58
C VAL A 26 -21.53 11.24 -8.74
N MET A 27 -22.54 10.72 -8.03
CA MET A 27 -23.35 11.53 -7.11
C MET A 27 -22.52 12.06 -5.94
N GLU A 28 -21.63 11.26 -5.35
CA GLU A 28 -20.76 11.70 -4.25
C GLU A 28 -19.79 12.80 -4.68
N GLU A 29 -19.23 12.72 -5.89
CA GLU A 29 -18.37 13.76 -6.46
C GLU A 29 -19.15 15.05 -6.73
N LEU A 30 -20.38 14.96 -7.29
CA LEU A 30 -21.28 16.10 -7.49
C LEU A 30 -21.68 16.78 -6.16
N LEU A 31 -21.88 16.00 -5.09
CA LEU A 31 -22.16 16.51 -3.75
C LEU A 31 -20.92 17.09 -3.05
N GLY A 32 -19.79 17.19 -3.73
CA GLY A 32 -18.57 17.82 -3.21
C GLY A 32 -17.87 16.98 -2.15
N LYS A 33 -18.22 15.69 -2.01
CA LYS A 33 -17.36 14.74 -1.29
C LYS A 33 -16.17 14.49 -2.19
N ARG A 34 -15.16 15.37 -2.08
CA ARG A 34 -13.85 15.11 -2.68
C ARG A 34 -13.41 13.76 -2.15
N VAL A 35 -13.34 12.77 -3.02
CA VAL A 35 -12.55 11.56 -2.75
C VAL A 35 -11.11 12.03 -2.80
N GLY A 36 -10.67 12.66 -1.70
CA GLY A 36 -9.27 12.87 -1.45
C GLY A 36 -8.64 11.50 -1.56
N TRP A 37 -7.57 11.40 -2.35
CA TRP A 37 -6.67 10.27 -2.29
C TRP A 37 -6.11 10.24 -0.87
N ALA A 38 -6.89 9.69 0.06
CA ALA A 38 -6.43 9.42 1.40
C ALA A 38 -5.25 8.47 1.22
N PRO A 39 -4.09 8.76 1.82
CA PRO A 39 -2.96 7.84 1.76
C PRO A 39 -3.50 6.48 2.20
N GLN A 40 -3.41 5.51 1.29
CA GLN A 40 -3.93 4.18 1.49
C GLN A 40 -3.24 3.63 2.74
N ASN A 41 -3.95 3.66 3.87
CA ASN A 41 -3.35 3.43 5.18
C ASN A 41 -3.12 1.92 5.31
N ARG A 42 -2.06 1.43 4.66
CA ARG A 42 -1.54 0.06 4.82
C ARG A 42 -0.84 -0.11 6.17
N THR A 43 -0.68 0.98 6.92
CA THR A 43 -0.26 0.98 8.31
C THR A 43 -1.49 0.62 9.14
N GLU A 44 -1.57 -0.66 9.51
CA GLU A 44 -2.58 -1.20 10.41
C GLU A 44 -4.02 -1.20 9.86
N ALA A 45 -4.28 -2.08 8.90
CA ALA A 45 -5.62 -2.67 8.84
C ALA A 45 -5.75 -3.63 10.05
N GLN A 46 -6.01 -3.08 11.24
CA GLN A 46 -6.73 -3.87 12.25
C GLN A 46 -7.94 -4.42 11.52
N ALA A 47 -8.11 -5.75 11.54
CA ALA A 47 -9.21 -6.39 10.83
C ALA A 47 -10.50 -5.66 11.21
N PRO A 48 -11.18 -5.00 10.25
CA PRO A 48 -12.33 -4.18 10.56
C PRO A 48 -13.37 -5.01 11.32
N SER A 49 -13.86 -4.48 12.44
CA SER A 49 -14.86 -5.20 13.23
C SER A 49 -16.13 -5.40 12.39
N LEU A 50 -16.80 -6.54 12.56
CA LEU A 50 -18.04 -6.83 11.83
C LEU A 50 -19.09 -5.72 12.06
N PHE A 51 -19.13 -5.15 13.26
CA PHE A 51 -20.00 -4.03 13.59
C PHE A 51 -19.69 -2.77 12.77
N PHE A 52 -18.42 -2.45 12.55
CA PHE A 52 -18.02 -1.33 11.69
C PHE A 52 -18.49 -1.54 10.25
N MET A 53 -18.36 -2.77 9.73
CA MET A 53 -18.85 -3.12 8.40
C MET A 53 -20.36 -3.03 8.29
N LEU A 54 -21.09 -3.53 9.28
CA LEU A 54 -22.54 -3.47 9.30
C LEU A 54 -23.04 -2.03 9.31
N ARG A 55 -22.37 -1.14 10.06
CA ARG A 55 -22.64 0.30 10.04
C ARG A 55 -22.29 0.95 8.70
N ARG A 56 -21.24 0.49 8.01
CA ARG A 56 -20.85 1.03 6.69
C ARG A 56 -21.80 0.59 5.59
N PHE A 57 -22.25 -0.67 5.63
CA PHE A 57 -23.12 -1.31 4.65
C PHE A 57 -24.56 -1.47 5.14
N TRP A 58 -25.06 -0.55 5.98
CA TRP A 58 -26.43 -0.60 6.48
C TRP A 58 -27.47 -0.36 5.37
N LEU A 59 -27.13 0.45 4.36
CA LEU A 59 -28.05 0.84 3.29
C LEU A 59 -28.45 -0.35 2.39
N PRO A 60 -27.51 -1.18 1.88
CA PRO A 60 -27.85 -2.42 1.17
C PRO A 60 -28.69 -3.39 2.00
N VAL A 61 -28.37 -3.55 3.29
CA VAL A 61 -29.11 -4.43 4.20
C VAL A 61 -30.54 -3.92 4.41
N ALA A 62 -30.72 -2.63 4.69
CA ALA A 62 -32.02 -2.02 4.86
C ALA A 62 -32.86 -2.10 3.57
N ALA A 63 -32.24 -1.85 2.41
CA ALA A 63 -32.89 -2.00 1.11
C ALA A 63 -33.32 -3.45 0.84
N ALA A 64 -32.50 -4.44 1.20
CA ALA A 64 -32.83 -5.85 1.04
C ALA A 64 -34.00 -6.27 1.95
N VAL A 65 -34.01 -5.81 3.21
CA VAL A 65 -35.11 -6.08 4.15
C VAL A 65 -36.42 -5.45 3.66
N LEU A 66 -36.37 -4.18 3.24
CA LEU A 66 -37.55 -3.47 2.74
C LEU A 66 -38.09 -4.08 1.44
N ALA A 67 -37.21 -4.35 0.48
CA ALA A 67 -37.58 -4.99 -0.79
C ALA A 67 -38.12 -6.40 -0.57
N GLY A 68 -37.48 -7.19 0.30
CA GLY A 68 -37.96 -8.52 0.68
C GLY A 68 -39.34 -8.48 1.35
N PHE A 69 -39.58 -7.52 2.23
CA PHE A 69 -40.89 -7.32 2.87
C PHE A 69 -41.98 -6.94 1.86
N LEU A 70 -41.70 -6.00 0.96
CA LEU A 70 -42.63 -5.58 -0.08
C LEU A 70 -42.93 -6.72 -1.07
N MET A 71 -41.93 -7.49 -1.46
CA MET A 71 -42.11 -8.67 -2.31
C MET A 71 -42.92 -9.75 -1.62
N ALA A 72 -42.68 -10.02 -0.33
CA ALA A 72 -43.47 -10.99 0.43
C ALA A 72 -44.95 -10.58 0.52
N LYS A 73 -45.24 -9.28 0.62
CA LYS A 73 -46.61 -8.76 0.74
C LYS A 73 -47.35 -8.70 -0.59
N TYR A 74 -46.71 -8.24 -1.66
CA TYR A 74 -47.39 -7.95 -2.93
C TYR A 74 -47.15 -9.00 -4.01
N ILE A 75 -46.00 -9.69 -4.00
CA ILE A 75 -45.57 -10.58 -5.09
C ILE A 75 -44.79 -11.80 -4.55
N PRO A 76 -45.41 -12.65 -3.69
CA PRO A 76 -44.69 -13.72 -2.99
C PRO A 76 -44.14 -14.80 -3.93
N HIS A 77 -44.74 -14.99 -5.10
CA HIS A 77 -44.29 -15.97 -6.10
C HIS A 77 -42.93 -15.60 -6.74
N GLN A 78 -42.56 -14.31 -6.77
CA GLN A 78 -41.27 -13.86 -7.31
C GLN A 78 -40.12 -13.96 -6.30
N LEU A 79 -40.42 -14.18 -5.00
CA LEU A 79 -39.39 -14.32 -3.98
C LEU A 79 -38.44 -15.47 -4.26
N GLY A 80 -38.91 -16.61 -4.79
CA GLY A 80 -38.03 -17.73 -5.11
C GLY A 80 -36.95 -17.33 -6.13
N VAL A 81 -37.35 -16.62 -7.19
CA VAL A 81 -36.45 -16.20 -8.28
C VAL A 81 -35.53 -15.05 -7.86
N LEU A 82 -36.03 -14.11 -7.06
CA LEU A 82 -35.28 -12.91 -6.63
C LEU A 82 -34.55 -13.09 -5.29
N SER A 83 -34.78 -14.21 -4.60
CA SER A 83 -34.07 -14.59 -3.37
C SER A 83 -32.55 -14.50 -3.47
N PRO A 84 -31.87 -14.88 -4.58
CA PRO A 84 -30.40 -14.84 -4.63
C PRO A 84 -29.89 -13.41 -4.53
N ILE A 85 -30.62 -12.44 -5.09
CA ILE A 85 -30.25 -11.02 -5.08
C ILE A 85 -30.43 -10.45 -3.68
N LEU A 86 -31.57 -10.74 -3.03
CA LEU A 86 -31.84 -10.31 -1.66
C LEU A 86 -30.83 -10.89 -0.67
N VAL A 87 -30.50 -12.18 -0.82
CA VAL A 87 -29.48 -12.85 -0.01
C VAL A 87 -28.10 -12.24 -0.25
N ALA A 88 -27.73 -11.93 -1.50
CA ALA A 88 -26.46 -11.27 -1.80
C ALA A 88 -26.37 -9.89 -1.14
N TRP A 89 -27.45 -9.09 -1.16
CA TRP A 89 -27.47 -7.78 -0.51
C TRP A 89 -27.37 -7.90 1.02
N LEU A 90 -28.09 -8.85 1.62
CA LEU A 90 -27.99 -9.15 3.06
C LEU A 90 -26.60 -9.65 3.46
N ALA A 91 -25.95 -10.43 2.60
CA ALA A 91 -24.62 -10.99 2.83
C ALA A 91 -23.48 -10.00 2.58
N THR A 92 -23.74 -8.82 1.99
CA THR A 92 -22.72 -7.81 1.66
C THR A 92 -21.80 -7.47 2.84
N PRO A 93 -22.29 -7.19 4.06
CA PRO A 93 -21.42 -6.86 5.19
C PRO A 93 -20.52 -8.04 5.60
N TRP A 94 -21.02 -9.27 5.48
CA TRP A 94 -20.27 -10.48 5.80
C TRP A 94 -19.18 -10.78 4.77
N LEU A 95 -19.51 -10.63 3.49
CA LEU A 95 -18.55 -10.79 2.39
C LEU A 95 -17.46 -9.73 2.44
N ALA A 96 -17.83 -8.48 2.70
CA ALA A 96 -16.87 -7.40 2.91
C ALA A 96 -15.97 -7.70 4.13
N TRP A 97 -16.55 -8.24 5.21
CA TRP A 97 -15.80 -8.59 6.42
C TRP A 97 -14.80 -9.71 6.17
N LEU A 98 -15.24 -10.77 5.52
CA LEU A 98 -14.38 -11.91 5.17
C LEU A 98 -13.23 -11.49 4.25
N THR A 99 -13.50 -10.66 3.25
CA THR A 99 -12.49 -10.19 2.29
C THR A 99 -11.50 -9.18 2.88
N ALA A 100 -11.89 -8.45 3.94
CA ALA A 100 -11.01 -7.52 4.63
C ALA A 100 -10.15 -8.18 5.72
N GLN A 101 -10.32 -9.47 6.00
CA GLN A 101 -9.49 -10.15 6.98
C GLN A 101 -8.10 -10.51 6.42
N PRO A 102 -7.01 -10.20 7.14
CA PRO A 102 -5.66 -10.63 6.76
C PRO A 102 -5.54 -12.15 6.59
N ALA A 103 -6.19 -12.92 7.45
CA ALA A 103 -6.17 -14.39 7.41
C ALA A 103 -6.80 -14.97 6.12
N ALA A 104 -7.88 -14.34 5.62
CA ALA A 104 -8.50 -14.76 4.36
C ALA A 104 -7.58 -14.48 3.16
N GLY A 105 -6.89 -13.33 3.17
CA GLY A 105 -5.86 -13.00 2.17
C GLY A 105 -4.68 -13.96 2.21
N GLU A 106 -4.18 -14.31 3.40
CA GLU A 106 -3.09 -15.30 3.54
C GLU A 106 -3.51 -16.69 3.07
N TRP A 107 -4.73 -17.12 3.38
CA TRP A 107 -5.26 -18.40 2.93
C TRP A 107 -5.40 -18.43 1.40
N ALA A 108 -5.97 -17.38 0.80
CA ALA A 108 -6.08 -17.23 -0.66
C ALA A 108 -4.68 -17.28 -1.33
N ARG A 109 -3.69 -16.62 -0.73
CA ARG A 109 -2.29 -16.66 -1.18
C ARG A 109 -1.71 -18.09 -1.11
N ARG A 110 -1.97 -18.85 -0.04
CA ARG A 110 -1.48 -20.23 0.12
C ARG A 110 -2.03 -21.19 -0.92
N ILE A 111 -3.26 -20.97 -1.37
CA ILE A 111 -3.94 -21.80 -2.38
C ILE A 111 -3.75 -21.28 -3.81
N GLY A 112 -2.92 -20.25 -4.00
CA GLY A 112 -2.56 -19.76 -5.34
C GLY A 112 -3.57 -18.80 -5.97
N LEU A 113 -4.57 -18.33 -5.23
CA LEU A 113 -5.64 -17.46 -5.74
C LEU A 113 -5.27 -15.98 -5.60
N PHE A 114 -5.59 -15.19 -6.62
CA PHE A 114 -5.33 -13.73 -6.71
C PHE A 114 -3.87 -13.30 -6.62
N LEU A 115 -2.93 -14.21 -6.90
CA LEU A 115 -1.51 -13.89 -7.03
C LEU A 115 -1.25 -13.15 -8.35
N ILE A 116 -0.47 -12.09 -8.26
CA ILE A 116 -0.03 -11.31 -9.42
C ILE A 116 1.20 -12.01 -10.03
N PRO A 117 1.44 -12.01 -11.36
CA PRO A 117 2.62 -12.65 -11.96
C PRO A 117 3.95 -12.27 -11.30
N GLU A 118 4.11 -11.01 -10.85
CA GLU A 118 5.28 -10.52 -10.12
C GLU A 118 5.49 -11.18 -8.75
N GLU A 119 4.43 -11.74 -8.15
CA GLU A 119 4.49 -12.50 -6.89
C GLU A 119 4.82 -13.98 -7.12
N ILE A 120 4.50 -14.52 -8.29
CA ILE A 120 4.75 -15.92 -8.69
C ILE A 120 6.16 -16.06 -9.27
N GLU A 121 6.48 -15.23 -10.27
CA GLU A 121 7.79 -15.10 -10.90
C GLU A 121 8.46 -13.83 -10.40
N SER A 122 8.78 -13.87 -9.11
CA SER A 122 9.56 -12.81 -8.49
C SER A 122 10.99 -12.89 -9.02
N HIS A 123 11.23 -12.14 -10.09
CA HIS A 123 12.54 -11.79 -10.66
C HIS A 123 13.38 -10.92 -9.71
N LEU A 124 12.86 -10.62 -8.52
CA LEU A 124 13.61 -10.01 -7.43
C LEU A 124 14.63 -11.02 -6.89
N ASN A 125 15.91 -10.67 -6.99
CA ASN A 125 17.04 -11.41 -6.44
C ASN A 125 16.74 -11.90 -5.00
N ARG A 126 17.17 -13.12 -4.67
CA ARG A 126 17.01 -13.77 -3.35
C ARG A 126 17.41 -12.85 -2.19
N GLU A 127 18.41 -12.01 -2.41
CA GLU A 127 18.89 -11.01 -1.45
C GLU A 127 17.85 -9.93 -1.14
N ILE A 128 17.11 -9.45 -2.15
CA ILE A 128 16.05 -8.45 -2.00
C ILE A 128 14.90 -9.03 -1.18
N ARG A 129 14.55 -10.30 -1.44
CA ARG A 129 13.52 -11.01 -0.66
C ARG A 129 13.92 -11.16 0.81
N GLY A 130 15.17 -11.53 1.07
CA GLY A 130 15.71 -11.63 2.43
C GLY A 130 15.78 -10.28 3.16
N TYR A 131 15.98 -9.18 2.44
CA TYR A 131 15.92 -7.84 3.01
C TYR A 131 14.47 -7.43 3.33
N LEU A 132 13.54 -7.55 2.38
CA LEU A 132 12.12 -7.20 2.58
C LEU A 132 11.49 -7.99 3.74
N HIS A 133 11.81 -9.27 3.85
CA HIS A 133 11.35 -10.11 4.95
C HIS A 133 11.91 -9.66 6.30
N ARG A 134 13.18 -9.22 6.36
CA ARG A 134 13.78 -8.66 7.58
C ARG A 134 13.16 -7.32 7.96
N VAL A 135 12.84 -6.46 6.99
CA VAL A 135 12.15 -5.19 7.24
C VAL A 135 10.73 -5.42 7.77
N ASP A 136 10.01 -6.40 7.22
CA ASP A 136 8.66 -6.75 7.67
C ASP A 136 8.69 -7.34 9.10
N GLN A 137 9.66 -8.21 9.39
CA GLN A 137 9.84 -8.82 10.72
C GLN A 137 10.40 -7.87 11.79
N ALA A 138 11.23 -6.89 11.42
CA ALA A 138 11.85 -5.96 12.38
C ALA A 138 10.86 -4.95 13.00
N GLY A 139 9.60 -4.95 12.55
CA GLY A 139 8.56 -4.05 13.04
C GLY A 139 8.69 -2.65 12.47
N ARG A 140 7.56 -2.07 12.08
CA ARG A 140 7.39 -0.73 11.47
C ARG A 140 7.65 0.43 12.45
N GLY A 141 8.63 0.29 13.34
CA GLY A 141 9.07 1.33 14.25
C GLY A 141 10.07 2.25 13.56
N SER A 142 9.60 3.45 13.17
CA SER A 142 10.38 4.62 12.72
C SER A 142 11.52 4.32 11.74
N ILE A 143 11.28 4.62 10.47
CA ILE A 143 12.28 4.61 9.37
C ILE A 143 13.54 5.44 9.70
N CYS A 144 13.50 6.27 10.75
CA CYS A 144 14.66 7.01 11.27
C CYS A 144 15.41 6.27 12.39
N ARG A 145 15.65 4.96 12.28
CA ARG A 145 16.73 4.37 13.08
C ARG A 145 18.02 4.82 12.41
N LYS A 146 18.78 5.70 13.09
CA LYS A 146 20.11 6.23 12.68
C LYS A 146 21.01 5.18 11.96
N SER A 147 20.88 3.92 12.35
CA SER A 147 21.55 2.77 11.73
C SER A 147 21.16 2.50 10.27
N GLU A 148 19.89 2.62 9.90
CA GLU A 148 19.40 2.25 8.57
C GLU A 148 19.82 3.26 7.49
N ILE A 149 19.75 4.56 7.77
CA ILE A 149 20.23 5.60 6.84
C ILE A 149 21.75 5.47 6.66
N THR A 150 22.47 5.23 7.75
CA THR A 150 23.92 5.00 7.71
C THR A 150 24.25 3.76 6.88
N ARG A 151 23.49 2.67 7.05
CA ARG A 151 23.65 1.43 6.28
C ARG A 151 23.36 1.67 4.80
N LEU A 152 22.29 2.39 4.46
CA LEU A 152 21.90 2.73 3.10
C LEU A 152 22.97 3.53 2.34
N VAL A 153 23.65 4.46 3.03
CA VAL A 153 24.72 5.25 2.41
C VAL A 153 26.04 4.48 2.38
N ARG A 154 26.29 3.57 3.34
CA ARG A 154 27.53 2.81 3.45
C ARG A 154 27.59 1.63 2.46
N ASP A 155 26.53 0.84 2.36
CA ASP A 155 26.47 -0.39 1.56
C ASP A 155 26.18 -0.08 0.08
N PRO A 156 27.12 -0.34 -0.86
CA PRO A 156 26.91 -0.08 -2.28
C PRO A 156 25.73 -0.86 -2.87
N ALA A 157 25.52 -2.11 -2.44
CA ALA A 157 24.44 -2.95 -2.96
C ALA A 157 23.08 -2.43 -2.47
N LEU A 158 22.99 -2.06 -1.19
CA LEU A 158 21.76 -1.48 -0.63
C LEU A 158 21.46 -0.10 -1.25
N ASN A 159 22.47 0.72 -1.47
CA ASN A 159 22.33 2.02 -2.13
C ASN A 159 21.82 1.86 -3.57
N ALA A 160 22.42 0.96 -4.34
CA ALA A 160 22.01 0.66 -5.71
C ALA A 160 20.58 0.09 -5.76
N LEU A 161 20.23 -0.81 -4.85
CA LEU A 161 18.88 -1.35 -4.72
C LEU A 161 17.86 -0.23 -4.44
N HIS A 162 18.14 0.62 -3.45
CA HIS A 162 17.27 1.76 -3.12
C HIS A 162 17.06 2.66 -4.33
N ILE A 163 18.14 3.05 -5.02
CA ILE A 163 18.06 3.87 -6.24
C ILE A 163 17.24 3.17 -7.34
N SER A 164 17.36 1.85 -7.50
CA SER A 164 16.59 1.09 -8.49
C SER A 164 15.08 1.03 -8.18
N LEU A 165 14.71 1.09 -6.90
CA LEU A 165 13.32 1.10 -6.45
C LEU A 165 12.70 2.51 -6.51
N LEU A 166 13.53 3.56 -6.49
CA LEU A 166 13.06 4.92 -6.67
C LEU A 166 12.52 5.12 -8.07
N ARG A 167 11.32 5.72 -8.16
CA ARG A 167 10.72 6.07 -9.45
C ARG A 167 11.58 7.15 -10.10
N VAL A 168 12.24 6.81 -11.21
CA VAL A 168 13.07 7.75 -11.97
C VAL A 168 12.21 8.95 -12.44
N ARG A 169 12.40 10.10 -11.78
CA ARG A 169 11.69 11.33 -12.11
C ARG A 169 12.39 11.99 -13.30
N ARG A 170 11.84 11.82 -14.50
CA ARG A 170 12.45 12.32 -15.76
C ARG A 170 12.67 13.84 -15.80
N MET A 171 11.93 14.62 -15.00
CA MET A 171 12.12 16.07 -14.88
C MET A 171 12.06 16.49 -13.41
N VAL A 172 13.23 16.76 -12.82
CA VAL A 172 13.33 17.46 -11.53
C VAL A 172 13.45 18.95 -11.84
N SER A 173 12.55 19.77 -11.27
CA SER A 173 12.59 21.22 -11.43
C SER A 173 13.90 21.78 -10.87
N GLU A 174 14.46 22.79 -11.54
CA GLU A 174 15.70 23.43 -11.12
C GLU A 174 15.59 24.00 -9.70
N LYS A 175 14.41 24.50 -9.32
CA LYS A 175 14.12 24.96 -7.95
C LYS A 175 14.28 23.84 -6.91
N THR A 176 13.88 22.62 -7.25
CA THR A 176 14.03 21.45 -6.37
C THR A 176 15.50 21.06 -6.24
N ARG A 177 16.27 21.09 -7.33
CA ARG A 177 17.72 20.82 -7.28
C ARG A 177 18.46 21.81 -6.38
N GLN A 178 18.16 23.10 -6.53
CA GLN A 178 18.77 24.16 -5.71
C GLN A 178 18.44 24.02 -4.22
N HIS A 179 17.27 23.48 -3.88
CA HIS A 179 16.91 23.20 -2.49
C HIS A 179 17.65 21.98 -1.90
N LEU A 180 17.89 20.94 -2.70
CA LEU A 180 18.51 19.69 -2.24
C LEU A 180 20.03 19.81 -2.04
N VAL A 181 20.73 20.61 -2.86
CA VAL A 181 22.20 20.79 -2.77
C VAL A 181 22.69 21.20 -1.36
N PRO A 182 22.15 22.24 -0.72
CA PRO A 182 22.59 22.61 0.63
C PRO A 182 22.20 21.57 1.69
N LEU A 183 21.10 20.83 1.49
CA LEU A 183 20.68 19.75 2.39
C LEU A 183 21.64 18.56 2.34
N ARG A 184 22.16 18.23 1.15
CA ARG A 184 23.18 17.18 0.96
C ARG A 184 24.46 17.48 1.74
N GLU A 185 24.97 18.70 1.62
CA GLU A 185 26.16 19.15 2.37
C GLU A 185 25.89 19.19 3.88
N LYS A 186 24.73 19.73 4.29
CA LYS A 186 24.29 19.74 5.68
C LYS A 186 24.21 18.32 6.26
N ALA A 187 23.81 17.32 5.49
CA ALA A 187 23.72 15.93 5.94
C ALA A 187 25.09 15.25 6.15
N LEU A 188 26.14 15.63 5.40
CA LEU A 188 27.47 15.03 5.57
C LEU A 188 28.34 15.78 6.58
N GLU A 189 28.31 17.12 6.54
CA GLU A 189 29.19 17.97 7.34
C GLU A 189 28.60 18.30 8.71
N ARG A 190 27.29 18.56 8.77
CA ARG A 190 26.60 18.83 10.04
C ARG A 190 25.99 17.54 10.56
N ASN A 191 25.75 17.53 11.87
CA ASN A 191 25.10 16.40 12.54
C ASN A 191 23.85 15.98 11.75
N PRO A 192 23.76 14.73 11.26
CA PRO A 192 22.60 14.20 10.54
C PRO A 192 21.27 14.28 11.31
N ALA A 193 21.33 14.42 12.64
CA ALA A 193 20.18 14.71 13.50
C ALA A 193 19.67 16.17 13.39
N ALA A 194 20.41 17.05 12.72
CA ALA A 194 19.99 18.44 12.44
C ALA A 194 19.08 18.57 11.20
N LEU A 195 18.82 17.45 10.51
CA LEU A 195 17.79 17.36 9.48
C LEU A 195 16.53 16.75 10.08
N SER A 196 15.40 17.38 9.78
CA SER A 196 14.07 16.87 10.07
C SER A 196 13.75 15.62 9.23
N GLN A 197 12.74 14.86 9.65
CA GLN A 197 12.27 13.68 8.92
C GLN A 197 11.79 14.03 7.50
N ALA A 198 11.18 15.21 7.31
CA ALA A 198 10.74 15.68 6.00
C ALA A 198 11.94 15.96 5.07
N GLU A 199 12.98 16.65 5.56
CA GLU A 199 14.20 16.90 4.79
C GLU A 199 14.93 15.59 4.43
N TRP A 200 14.95 14.60 5.34
CA TRP A 200 15.47 13.26 5.02
C TRP A 200 14.65 12.57 3.95
N MET A 201 13.33 12.65 4.03
CA MET A 201 12.45 12.07 3.01
C MET A 201 12.71 12.70 1.63
N ASP A 202 12.87 14.02 1.58
CA ASP A 202 13.18 14.74 0.33
C ASP A 202 14.51 14.29 -0.28
N LEU A 203 15.55 14.09 0.55
CA LEU A 203 16.84 13.56 0.10
C LEU A 203 16.77 12.09 -0.32
N LEU A 204 16.09 11.24 0.45
CA LEU A 204 16.02 9.79 0.20
C LEU A 204 15.10 9.43 -0.98
N THR A 205 14.19 10.32 -1.35
CA THR A 205 13.31 10.15 -2.53
C THR A 205 14.01 10.58 -3.83
N ASP A 206 15.12 11.34 -3.73
CA ASP A 206 15.89 11.81 -4.87
C ASP A 206 17.09 10.88 -5.17
N PRO A 207 17.13 10.21 -6.34
CA PRO A 207 18.19 9.27 -6.67
C PRO A 207 19.57 9.94 -6.77
N ASP A 208 19.63 11.18 -7.27
CA ASP A 208 20.88 11.94 -7.38
C ASP A 208 21.46 12.26 -5.99
N SER A 209 20.60 12.63 -5.03
CA SER A 209 21.00 12.87 -3.64
C SER A 209 21.55 11.60 -2.99
N CYS A 210 20.87 10.46 -3.16
CA CYS A 210 21.32 9.17 -2.62
C CYS A 210 22.70 8.76 -3.15
N LEU A 211 22.89 8.89 -4.47
CA LEU A 211 24.16 8.57 -5.12
C LEU A 211 25.26 9.55 -4.71
N TRP A 212 24.94 10.83 -4.57
CA TRP A 212 25.88 11.86 -4.12
C TRP A 212 26.35 11.59 -2.70
N LEU A 213 25.43 11.29 -1.77
CA LEU A 213 25.75 10.97 -0.37
C LEU A 213 26.69 9.75 -0.28
N HIS A 214 26.36 8.68 -1.00
CA HIS A 214 27.20 7.48 -1.07
C HIS A 214 28.61 7.81 -1.59
N ARG A 215 28.71 8.52 -2.72
CA ARG A 215 30.01 8.88 -3.32
C ARG A 215 30.84 9.78 -2.41
N GLN A 216 30.22 10.78 -1.79
CA GLN A 216 30.94 11.72 -0.93
C GLN A 216 31.38 11.11 0.39
N PHE A 217 30.59 10.18 0.94
CA PHE A 217 31.00 9.39 2.09
C PHE A 217 32.30 8.61 1.82
N TRP A 218 32.42 7.98 0.64
CA TRP A 218 33.62 7.22 0.26
C TRP A 218 34.80 8.09 -0.23
N LYS A 219 34.55 9.30 -0.75
CA LYS A 219 35.59 10.19 -1.29
C LYS A 219 36.20 11.13 -0.24
N ARG A 220 35.46 11.52 0.79
CA ARG A 220 35.92 12.53 1.75
C ARG A 220 36.83 11.90 2.82
N PRO A 221 37.93 12.58 3.22
CA PRO A 221 38.74 12.12 4.33
C PRO A 221 37.93 12.10 5.63
N THR A 222 38.15 11.08 6.45
CA THR A 222 37.38 10.76 7.68
C THR A 222 37.28 11.90 8.69
N GLY A 223 38.19 12.87 8.66
CA GLY A 223 38.16 14.07 9.51
C GLY A 223 37.10 15.12 9.14
N LYS A 224 36.55 15.07 7.92
CA LYS A 224 35.51 16.02 7.44
C LYS A 224 34.10 15.43 7.47
N ILE A 225 33.94 14.21 7.99
CA ILE A 225 32.65 13.51 8.09
C ILE A 225 32.25 13.43 9.57
N HIS A 226 31.01 13.79 9.87
CA HIS A 226 30.46 13.73 11.22
C HIS A 226 30.53 12.31 11.81
N SER A 227 30.74 12.17 13.13
CA SER A 227 30.88 10.87 13.82
C SER A 227 29.67 9.95 13.69
N TRP A 228 28.48 10.52 13.45
CA TRP A 228 27.23 9.80 13.19
C TRP A 228 27.36 8.73 12.09
N TRP A 229 28.12 9.00 11.04
CA TRP A 229 28.32 8.06 9.92
C TRP A 229 29.30 6.93 10.24
N ARG A 230 30.07 7.06 11.33
CA ARG A 230 31.05 6.08 11.79
C ARG A 230 30.48 5.11 12.81
N GLU A 231 29.46 5.52 13.56
CA GLU A 231 28.79 4.68 14.55
C GLU A 231 27.86 3.66 13.88
N GLY A 232 28.23 2.38 13.95
CA GLY A 232 27.46 1.24 13.45
C GLY A 232 28.39 0.11 13.03
N GLU A 233 28.17 -1.09 13.57
CA GLU A 233 28.99 -2.29 13.31
C GLU A 233 29.09 -2.62 11.81
N TRP A 234 30.27 -3.08 11.38
CA TRP A 234 30.47 -3.66 10.06
C TRP A 234 29.83 -5.05 10.05
N PRO A 235 28.80 -5.34 9.23
CA PRO A 235 28.52 -6.73 8.94
C PRO A 235 29.75 -7.27 8.20
N ALA A 236 30.38 -8.31 8.74
CA ALA A 236 31.43 -9.04 8.05
C ALA A 236 30.89 -9.48 6.69
N VAL A 237 31.58 -9.10 5.63
CA VAL A 237 31.30 -9.59 4.28
C VAL A 237 31.75 -11.05 4.28
N SER A 238 30.81 -11.99 4.32
CA SER A 238 31.03 -13.42 4.12
C SER A 238 30.76 -13.78 2.66
#